data_AF-A0A9E3SVH2-F1
#
_entry.id   AF-A0A9E3SVH2-F1
#
_cell.length_a   1.000
_cell.length_b   1.000
_cell.length_c   1.000
_cell.angle_alpha   90.00
_cell.angle_beta   90.00
_cell.angle_gamma   90.00
#
_symmetry.space_group_name_H-M   'P 1'
#
loop_
_entity.id
_entity.type
_entity.pdbx_description
1 polymer ?
#
loop_
_entity_poly.entity_id
_entity_poly.type
_entity_poly.pdbx_seq_one_letter_code
_entity_poly.pdbx_strand_id
1 'polypeptide(L)'
;MKLPVLLARLALLAAALATAAGLPARAERKIALVIGNAAYPTAPLRNPVNDAKAMAARLQALGYDVALHTDVTQRDFTRAVSRFGQRLAPGSVALFYYAGHGMQVRGRNFLVPVDADIQSEASARSEAVDLDLVLEQLGPTRLAMVILDACRNNPFEGRFRSSGGSGLAQVDAPKGTLLAYATAPGKVASDGEGAHGLYTAELLKAMDLPGAKVEEVFKAVRVNVIKATAGAQVPWESSSLTGDYFFRPAVAARPAAEPKQADLQAKLEAERRQREKDAAALKAEMEKLREEVRRLSVAAAPAPE
;
A
#
# COMPACT_ATOMS: atom_id res chain seq x y z
N MET A 1 -9.03 14.06 -61.83
CA MET A 1 -9.32 13.01 -60.83
C MET A 1 -10.13 13.66 -59.71
N LYS A 2 -11.33 13.13 -59.43
CA LYS A 2 -12.50 13.92 -58.99
C LYS A 2 -12.46 14.26 -57.49
N LEU A 3 -12.60 15.55 -57.17
CA LEU A 3 -12.74 16.16 -55.83
C LEU A 3 -13.74 15.46 -54.86
N PRO A 4 -14.85 14.81 -55.31
CA PRO A 4 -15.75 14.06 -54.43
C PRO A 4 -15.13 12.81 -53.80
N VAL A 5 -14.09 12.22 -54.43
CA VAL A 5 -13.43 11.00 -53.95
C VAL A 5 -12.48 11.29 -52.78
N LEU A 6 -11.94 12.52 -52.71
CA LEU A 6 -11.04 12.95 -51.64
C LEU A 6 -11.82 13.27 -50.35
N LEU A 7 -13.01 13.90 -50.49
CA LEU A 7 -13.90 14.20 -49.37
C LEU A 7 -14.52 12.92 -48.76
N ALA A 8 -14.88 11.93 -49.58
CA ALA A 8 -15.36 10.63 -49.11
C ALA A 8 -14.29 9.84 -48.32
N ARG A 9 -13.01 9.97 -48.70
CA ARG A 9 -11.88 9.32 -48.00
C ARG A 9 -11.53 10.01 -46.68
N LEU A 10 -11.67 11.33 -46.56
CA LEU A 10 -11.50 12.05 -45.28
C LEU A 10 -12.62 11.74 -44.29
N ALA A 11 -13.87 11.58 -44.77
CA ALA A 11 -15.01 11.22 -43.91
C ALA A 11 -14.89 9.80 -43.35
N LEU A 12 -14.38 8.84 -44.13
CA LEU A 12 -14.11 7.47 -43.63
C LEU A 12 -12.96 7.43 -42.61
N LEU A 13 -11.94 8.28 -42.75
CA LEU A 13 -10.81 8.33 -41.81
C LEU A 13 -11.22 8.96 -40.47
N ALA A 14 -12.10 9.97 -40.49
CA ALA A 14 -12.68 10.57 -39.28
C ALA A 14 -13.65 9.61 -38.57
N ALA A 15 -14.41 8.80 -39.31
CA ALA A 15 -15.29 7.78 -38.73
C ALA A 15 -14.50 6.59 -38.14
N ALA A 16 -13.35 6.22 -38.72
CA ALA A 16 -12.47 5.19 -38.19
C ALA A 16 -11.68 5.63 -36.93
N LEU A 17 -11.36 6.93 -36.81
CA LEU A 17 -10.75 7.48 -35.58
C LEU A 17 -11.76 7.67 -34.45
N ALA A 18 -13.04 7.85 -34.74
CA ALA A 18 -14.09 7.99 -33.72
C ALA A 18 -14.47 6.65 -33.04
N THR A 19 -14.17 5.50 -33.67
CA THR A 19 -14.49 4.17 -33.13
C THR A 19 -13.39 3.54 -32.27
N ALA A 20 -12.20 4.15 -32.18
CA ALA A 20 -11.10 3.63 -31.34
C ALA A 20 -11.11 4.18 -29.89
N ALA A 21 -11.90 5.22 -29.62
CA ALA A 21 -12.03 5.82 -28.30
C ALA A 21 -13.18 5.18 -27.52
N GLY A 22 -13.02 3.95 -27.04
CA GLY A 22 -14.03 3.38 -26.16
C GLY A 22 -14.08 1.88 -25.97
N LEU A 23 -13.02 1.11 -26.25
CA LEU A 23 -12.95 -0.20 -25.60
C LEU A 23 -12.88 0.07 -24.10
N PRO A 24 -13.87 -0.38 -23.29
CA PRO A 24 -13.74 -0.26 -21.85
C PRO A 24 -12.44 -0.96 -21.48
N ALA A 25 -11.53 -0.23 -20.83
CA ALA A 25 -10.38 -0.86 -20.20
C ALA A 25 -10.95 -2.00 -19.36
N ARG A 26 -10.62 -3.25 -19.73
CA ARG A 26 -11.20 -4.42 -19.07
C ARG A 26 -10.93 -4.23 -17.59
N ALA A 27 -12.01 -4.05 -16.80
CA ALA A 27 -11.88 -3.78 -15.38
C ALA A 27 -10.94 -4.81 -14.78
N GLU A 28 -9.85 -4.34 -14.17
CA GLU A 28 -8.81 -5.22 -13.64
C GLU A 28 -9.46 -6.19 -12.65
N ARG A 29 -9.36 -7.48 -12.93
CA ARG A 29 -9.97 -8.51 -12.09
C ARG A 29 -9.13 -8.66 -10.82
N LYS A 30 -9.60 -8.06 -9.73
CA LYS A 30 -8.99 -8.13 -8.40
C LYS A 30 -9.69 -9.20 -7.58
N ILE A 31 -8.98 -10.27 -7.22
CA ILE A 31 -9.54 -11.38 -6.43
C ILE A 31 -8.73 -11.53 -5.16
N ALA A 32 -9.41 -11.67 -4.02
CA ALA A 32 -8.75 -11.95 -2.76
C ALA A 32 -9.28 -13.20 -2.05
N LEU A 33 -8.37 -13.92 -1.39
CA LEU A 33 -8.67 -14.92 -0.38
C LEU A 33 -8.12 -14.43 0.96
N VAL A 34 -8.99 -14.31 1.95
CA VAL A 34 -8.68 -13.77 3.28
C VAL A 34 -9.05 -14.84 4.31
N ILE A 35 -8.08 -15.30 5.09
CA ILE A 35 -8.27 -16.34 6.10
C ILE A 35 -7.79 -15.85 7.46
N GLY A 36 -8.63 -15.97 8.49
CA GLY A 36 -8.28 -15.66 9.87
C GLY A 36 -8.58 -16.82 10.81
N ASN A 37 -7.54 -17.45 11.35
CA ASN A 37 -7.69 -18.57 12.29
C ASN A 37 -7.26 -18.15 13.70
N ALA A 38 -8.18 -18.23 14.64
CA ALA A 38 -8.01 -17.80 16.03
C ALA A 38 -8.42 -18.89 17.04
N ALA A 39 -9.46 -19.66 16.75
CA ALA A 39 -10.11 -20.61 17.66
C ALA A 39 -9.38 -21.96 17.76
N TYR A 40 -8.05 -21.93 17.95
CA TYR A 40 -7.28 -23.15 18.17
C TYR A 40 -7.60 -23.77 19.53
N PRO A 41 -7.82 -25.10 19.62
CA PRO A 41 -7.99 -25.79 20.90
C PRO A 41 -6.82 -25.56 21.85
N THR A 42 -5.61 -25.42 21.30
CA THR A 42 -4.39 -25.09 22.04
C THR A 42 -3.80 -23.79 21.53
N ALA A 43 -3.45 -22.87 22.43
CA ALA A 43 -2.90 -21.55 22.11
C ALA A 43 -3.83 -20.70 21.20
N PRO A 44 -5.06 -20.37 21.64
CA PRO A 44 -5.94 -19.50 20.88
C PRO A 44 -5.32 -18.11 20.70
N LEU A 45 -5.65 -17.46 19.58
CA LEU A 45 -5.22 -16.09 19.27
C LEU A 45 -6.41 -15.14 19.39
N ARG A 46 -6.16 -13.87 19.68
CA ARG A 46 -7.22 -12.91 19.96
C ARG A 46 -7.73 -12.21 18.69
N ASN A 47 -6.83 -11.78 17.81
CA ASN A 47 -7.17 -10.86 16.73
C ASN A 47 -7.30 -11.43 15.30
N PRO A 48 -6.84 -12.65 14.92
CA PRO A 48 -6.87 -13.09 13.52
C PRO A 48 -8.23 -13.02 12.82
N VAL A 49 -9.33 -13.32 13.54
CA VAL A 49 -10.69 -13.23 12.99
C VAL A 49 -11.11 -11.78 12.76
N ASN A 50 -10.76 -10.86 13.67
CA ASN A 50 -11.05 -9.43 13.52
C ASN A 50 -10.23 -8.83 12.39
N ASP A 51 -8.96 -9.22 12.30
CA ASP A 51 -8.02 -8.79 11.28
C ASP A 51 -8.46 -9.25 9.89
N ALA A 52 -8.83 -10.52 9.72
CA ALA A 52 -9.38 -11.04 8.48
C ALA A 52 -10.67 -10.32 8.07
N LYS A 53 -11.59 -10.06 9.01
CA LYS A 53 -12.84 -9.32 8.71
C LYS A 53 -12.55 -7.89 8.25
N ALA A 54 -11.67 -7.17 8.94
CA ALA A 54 -11.32 -5.80 8.59
C ALA A 54 -10.58 -5.72 7.25
N MET A 55 -9.64 -6.64 7.01
CA MET A 55 -8.93 -6.76 5.75
C MET A 55 -9.89 -7.06 4.59
N ALA A 56 -10.81 -8.02 4.76
CA ALA A 56 -11.81 -8.35 3.75
C ALA A 56 -12.71 -7.15 3.42
N ALA A 57 -13.25 -6.47 4.43
CA ALA A 57 -14.06 -5.27 4.24
C ALA A 57 -13.29 -4.16 3.51
N ARG A 58 -12.01 -3.98 3.85
CA ARG A 58 -11.18 -2.97 3.19
C ARG A 58 -10.90 -3.32 1.73
N LEU A 59 -10.53 -4.56 1.45
CA LEU A 59 -10.29 -5.04 0.09
C LEU A 59 -11.55 -4.94 -0.78
N GLN A 60 -12.72 -5.27 -0.24
CA GLN A 60 -14.01 -5.07 -0.91
C GLN A 60 -14.22 -3.60 -1.28
N ALA A 61 -13.96 -2.67 -0.35
CA ALA A 61 -14.05 -1.23 -0.62
C ALA A 61 -13.04 -0.74 -1.68
N LEU A 62 -11.92 -1.46 -1.87
CA LEU A 62 -10.91 -1.22 -2.91
C LEU A 62 -11.19 -1.95 -4.23
N GLY A 63 -12.35 -2.59 -4.35
CA GLY A 63 -12.83 -3.23 -5.57
C GLY A 63 -12.34 -4.66 -5.78
N TYR A 64 -11.88 -5.34 -4.72
CA TYR A 64 -11.61 -6.77 -4.78
C TYR A 64 -12.89 -7.59 -4.65
N ASP A 65 -12.93 -8.69 -5.37
CA ASP A 65 -13.86 -9.78 -5.12
C ASP A 65 -13.25 -10.73 -4.07
N VAL A 66 -13.77 -10.68 -2.84
CA VAL A 66 -13.14 -11.27 -1.65
C VAL A 66 -13.88 -12.53 -1.19
N ALA A 67 -13.13 -13.63 -1.05
CA ALA A 67 -13.55 -14.80 -0.27
C ALA A 67 -12.96 -14.71 1.15
N LEU A 68 -13.81 -14.48 2.15
CA LEU A 68 -13.42 -14.46 3.56
C LEU A 68 -13.75 -15.81 4.22
N HIS A 69 -12.79 -16.38 4.93
CA HIS A 69 -13.00 -17.54 5.79
C HIS A 69 -12.37 -17.31 7.17
N THR A 70 -12.98 -17.87 8.20
CA THR A 70 -12.50 -17.78 9.58
C THR A 70 -12.54 -19.14 10.24
N ASP A 71 -11.55 -19.43 11.08
CA ASP A 71 -11.44 -20.67 11.85
C ASP A 71 -11.65 -21.92 10.99
N VAL A 72 -10.89 -22.01 9.90
CA VAL A 72 -11.04 -23.08 8.91
C VAL A 72 -10.33 -24.36 9.34
N THR A 73 -10.99 -25.49 9.06
CA THR A 73 -10.36 -26.81 9.10
C THR A 73 -9.30 -26.96 8.00
N GLN A 74 -8.38 -27.91 8.11
CA GLN A 74 -7.39 -28.20 7.07
C GLN A 74 -8.07 -28.40 5.72
N ARG A 75 -9.13 -29.21 5.73
CA ARG A 75 -9.89 -29.55 4.54
C ARG A 75 -10.58 -28.34 3.93
N ASP A 76 -11.15 -27.46 4.75
CA ASP A 76 -11.78 -26.22 4.29
C ASP A 76 -10.76 -25.21 3.75
N PHE A 77 -9.61 -25.10 4.41
CA PHE A 77 -8.50 -24.25 3.99
C PHE A 77 -8.01 -24.66 2.60
N THR A 78 -7.63 -25.94 2.42
CA THR A 78 -7.13 -26.46 1.14
C THR A 78 -8.14 -26.26 0.01
N ARG A 79 -9.44 -26.46 0.30
CA ARG A 79 -10.51 -26.17 -0.68
C ARG A 79 -10.64 -24.69 -1.00
N ALA A 80 -10.51 -23.81 0.00
CA ALA A 80 -10.56 -22.37 -0.23
C ALA A 80 -9.41 -21.91 -1.13
N VAL A 81 -8.20 -22.45 -0.93
CA VAL A 81 -7.02 -22.19 -1.79
C VAL A 81 -7.28 -22.69 -3.23
N SER A 82 -7.78 -23.92 -3.38
CA SER A 82 -8.11 -24.46 -4.71
C SER A 82 -9.17 -23.62 -5.43
N ARG A 83 -10.25 -23.24 -4.75
CA ARG A 83 -11.30 -22.36 -5.30
C ARG A 83 -10.79 -20.96 -5.64
N PHE A 84 -9.86 -20.44 -4.84
CA PHE A 84 -9.20 -19.18 -5.13
C PHE A 84 -8.42 -19.26 -6.44
N GLY A 85 -7.59 -20.29 -6.62
CA GLY A 85 -6.85 -20.51 -7.86
C GLY A 85 -7.74 -20.65 -9.10
N GLN A 86 -8.86 -21.37 -8.99
CA GLN A 86 -9.83 -21.55 -10.08
C GLN A 86 -10.46 -20.23 -10.58
N ARG A 87 -10.47 -19.18 -9.76
CA ARG A 87 -11.02 -17.86 -10.13
C ARG A 87 -9.99 -16.98 -10.82
N LEU A 88 -8.70 -17.28 -10.64
CA LEU A 88 -7.59 -16.53 -11.22
C LEU A 88 -7.50 -16.79 -12.73
N ALA A 89 -7.23 -15.73 -13.47
CA ALA A 89 -7.05 -15.77 -14.92
C ALA A 89 -5.89 -14.85 -15.33
N PRO A 90 -5.28 -15.05 -16.52
CA PRO A 90 -4.32 -14.13 -17.11
C PRO A 90 -4.74 -12.66 -16.96
N GLY A 91 -3.87 -11.84 -16.37
CA GLY A 91 -4.14 -10.41 -16.13
C GLY A 91 -4.79 -10.07 -14.78
N SER A 92 -5.16 -11.07 -13.97
CA SER A 92 -5.76 -10.82 -12.64
C SER A 92 -4.73 -10.26 -11.66
N VAL A 93 -5.23 -9.47 -10.70
CA VAL A 93 -4.53 -9.13 -9.46
C VAL A 93 -5.04 -10.06 -8.37
N ALA A 94 -4.13 -10.85 -7.80
CA ALA A 94 -4.43 -11.76 -6.71
C ALA A 94 -3.94 -11.20 -5.38
N LEU A 95 -4.73 -11.38 -4.32
CA LEU A 95 -4.28 -11.12 -2.96
C LEU A 95 -4.67 -12.27 -2.04
N PHE A 96 -3.68 -12.91 -1.44
CA PHE A 96 -3.87 -13.85 -0.35
C PHE A 96 -3.48 -13.17 0.96
N TYR A 97 -4.38 -13.18 1.93
CA TYR A 97 -4.10 -12.71 3.29
C TYR A 97 -4.39 -13.84 4.27
N TYR A 98 -3.45 -14.07 5.18
CA TYR A 98 -3.63 -15.03 6.28
C TYR A 98 -3.20 -14.41 7.60
N ALA A 99 -4.07 -14.53 8.61
CA ALA A 99 -3.76 -14.28 10.00
C ALA A 99 -3.97 -15.55 10.84
N GLY A 100 -3.01 -15.89 11.69
CA GLY A 100 -3.09 -17.08 12.54
C GLY A 100 -1.72 -17.64 12.93
N HIS A 101 -1.68 -18.91 13.33
CA HIS A 101 -0.42 -19.61 13.59
C HIS A 101 0.25 -20.01 12.27
N GLY A 102 1.57 -19.85 12.21
CA GLY A 102 2.42 -20.33 11.13
C GLY A 102 3.63 -21.05 11.70
N MET A 103 4.25 -21.92 10.90
CA MET A 103 5.48 -22.60 11.30
C MET A 103 6.36 -22.95 10.11
N GLN A 104 7.64 -23.17 10.39
CA GLN A 104 8.60 -23.68 9.42
C GLN A 104 9.04 -25.09 9.78
N VAL A 105 9.01 -25.97 8.79
CA VAL A 105 9.61 -27.31 8.88
C VAL A 105 10.53 -27.51 7.69
N ARG A 106 11.83 -27.70 7.95
CA ARG A 106 12.86 -27.98 6.93
C ARG A 106 12.87 -26.99 5.75
N GLY A 107 12.73 -25.70 6.04
CA GLY A 107 12.76 -24.67 4.98
C GLY A 107 11.43 -24.45 4.25
N ARG A 108 10.35 -25.12 4.66
CA ARG A 108 9.01 -24.90 4.11
C ARG A 108 8.09 -24.24 5.13
N ASN A 109 7.13 -23.48 4.63
CA ASN A 109 6.20 -22.70 5.41
C ASN A 109 4.84 -23.37 5.48
N PHE A 110 4.31 -23.50 6.67
CA PHE A 110 3.01 -24.10 6.92
C PHE A 110 2.11 -23.10 7.66
N LEU A 111 0.89 -22.94 7.16
CA LEU A 111 -0.19 -22.19 7.76
C LEU A 111 -1.07 -23.17 8.53
N VAL A 112 -1.39 -22.88 9.79
CA VAL A 112 -2.00 -23.86 10.71
C VAL A 112 -3.54 -23.71 10.74
N PRO A 113 -4.29 -24.74 10.32
CA PRO A 113 -5.74 -24.83 10.53
C PRO A 113 -6.13 -24.95 12.01
N VAL A 114 -7.38 -24.61 12.36
CA VAL A 114 -7.83 -24.67 13.76
C VAL A 114 -7.98 -26.10 14.29
N ASP A 115 -8.15 -27.08 13.40
CA ASP A 115 -8.28 -28.51 13.75
C ASP A 115 -6.95 -29.27 13.66
N ALA A 116 -5.84 -28.59 13.38
CA ALA A 116 -4.55 -29.24 13.19
C ALA A 116 -3.99 -29.82 14.50
N ASP A 117 -3.70 -31.12 14.50
CA ASP A 117 -3.07 -31.82 15.62
C ASP A 117 -1.55 -32.02 15.39
N ILE A 118 -0.75 -31.05 15.80
CA ILE A 118 0.68 -31.03 15.51
C ILE A 118 1.48 -31.70 16.64
N GLN A 119 1.67 -33.01 16.46
CA GLN A 119 2.42 -33.93 17.32
C GLN A 119 3.72 -34.45 16.69
N SER A 120 4.14 -33.99 15.51
CA SER A 120 5.49 -34.21 14.95
C SER A 120 5.78 -33.31 13.76
N GLU A 121 7.04 -33.27 13.30
CA GLU A 121 7.35 -32.72 11.96
C GLU A 121 6.56 -33.44 10.86
N ALA A 122 6.25 -34.73 11.03
CA ALA A 122 5.49 -35.50 10.07
C ALA A 122 4.01 -35.08 10.07
N SER A 123 3.40 -34.90 11.25
CA SER A 123 2.02 -34.44 11.34
C SER A 123 1.88 -32.98 10.95
N ALA A 124 2.89 -32.13 11.20
CA ALA A 124 2.90 -30.76 10.66
C ALA A 124 2.74 -30.74 9.13
N ARG A 125 3.31 -31.72 8.40
CA ARG A 125 3.18 -31.82 6.94
C ARG A 125 1.81 -32.34 6.47
N SER A 126 1.08 -33.10 7.28
CA SER A 126 -0.24 -33.63 6.92
C SER A 126 -1.40 -32.77 7.42
N GLU A 127 -1.26 -32.18 8.61
CA GLU A 127 -2.31 -31.44 9.31
C GLU A 127 -2.30 -29.94 9.02
N ALA A 128 -1.17 -29.37 8.59
CA ALA A 128 -1.08 -27.97 8.20
C ALA A 128 -1.21 -27.78 6.68
N VAL A 129 -1.39 -26.53 6.24
CA VAL A 129 -1.44 -26.17 4.82
C VAL A 129 -0.10 -25.58 4.40
N ASP A 130 0.54 -26.20 3.43
CA ASP A 130 1.79 -25.70 2.86
C ASP A 130 1.56 -24.39 2.10
N LEU A 131 2.37 -23.36 2.38
CA LEU A 131 2.28 -22.09 1.68
C LEU A 131 2.52 -22.24 0.18
N ASP A 132 3.33 -23.24 -0.24
CA ASP A 132 3.59 -23.49 -1.65
C ASP A 132 2.29 -23.83 -2.41
N LEU A 133 1.32 -24.49 -1.76
CA LEU A 133 0.00 -24.76 -2.37
C LEU A 133 -0.73 -23.47 -2.76
N VAL A 134 -0.53 -22.39 -2.00
CA VAL A 134 -1.07 -21.06 -2.32
C VAL A 134 -0.28 -20.45 -3.48
N LEU A 135 1.05 -20.49 -3.41
CA LEU A 135 1.93 -19.91 -4.42
C LEU A 135 1.75 -20.55 -5.80
N GLU A 136 1.53 -21.86 -5.86
CA GLU A 136 1.23 -22.61 -7.08
C GLU A 136 -0.04 -22.08 -7.80
N GLN A 137 -1.00 -21.52 -7.07
CA GLN A 137 -2.21 -20.95 -7.68
C GLN A 137 -1.95 -19.63 -8.42
N LEU A 138 -0.87 -18.93 -8.11
CA LEU A 138 -0.65 -17.53 -8.52
C LEU A 138 -0.06 -17.38 -9.93
N GLY A 139 0.40 -18.47 -10.55
CA GLY A 139 1.05 -18.46 -11.87
C GLY A 139 0.31 -17.68 -12.98
N PRO A 140 -1.03 -17.75 -13.09
CA PRO A 140 -1.79 -17.01 -14.10
C PRO A 140 -1.89 -15.50 -13.85
N THR A 141 -1.47 -14.98 -12.71
CA THR A 141 -1.73 -13.58 -12.32
C THR A 141 -0.72 -12.63 -12.97
N ARG A 142 -1.13 -11.37 -13.21
CA ARG A 142 -0.18 -10.32 -13.61
C ARG A 142 0.59 -9.80 -12.39
N LEU A 143 -0.09 -9.79 -11.25
CA LEU A 143 0.43 -9.36 -9.97
C LEU A 143 -0.23 -10.16 -8.86
N ALA A 144 0.56 -10.69 -7.94
CA ALA A 144 0.08 -11.36 -6.75
C ALA A 144 0.68 -10.75 -5.49
N MET A 145 -0.14 -10.66 -4.44
CA MET A 145 0.29 -10.28 -3.11
C MET A 145 -0.05 -11.41 -2.15
N VAL A 146 0.91 -11.83 -1.34
CA VAL A 146 0.74 -12.84 -0.29
C VAL A 146 1.17 -12.18 1.01
N ILE A 147 0.22 -12.00 1.92
CA ILE A 147 0.39 -11.23 3.16
C ILE A 147 0.16 -12.18 4.32
N LEU A 148 1.19 -12.40 5.13
CA LEU A 148 1.17 -13.34 6.25
C LEU A 148 1.33 -12.59 7.57
N ASP A 149 0.21 -12.39 8.26
CA ASP A 149 0.14 -11.90 9.64
C ASP A 149 0.12 -13.08 10.61
N ALA A 150 1.19 -13.87 10.57
CA ALA A 150 1.33 -15.07 11.37
C ALA A 150 2.54 -14.99 12.28
N CYS A 151 2.36 -15.47 13.51
CA CYS A 151 3.46 -15.73 14.40
C CYS A 151 4.35 -16.82 13.81
N ARG A 152 5.66 -16.62 13.90
CA ARG A 152 6.66 -17.56 13.39
C ARG A 152 7.28 -18.44 14.47
N ASN A 153 6.94 -18.26 15.74
CA ASN A 153 7.30 -19.26 16.74
C ASN A 153 6.44 -20.49 16.48
N ASN A 154 7.05 -21.66 16.39
CA ASN A 154 6.29 -22.87 16.34
C ASN A 154 5.75 -23.13 17.76
N PRO A 155 4.44 -23.02 18.04
CA PRO A 155 3.92 -23.28 19.40
C PRO A 155 4.11 -24.73 19.84
N PHE A 156 4.57 -25.60 18.94
CA PHE A 156 4.93 -26.99 19.15
C PHE A 156 6.46 -27.21 19.20
N GLU A 157 7.28 -26.15 19.29
CA GLU A 157 8.75 -26.21 19.45
C GLU A 157 9.19 -27.08 20.64
N GLY A 158 8.35 -27.21 21.68
CA GLY A 158 8.62 -28.10 22.82
C GLY A 158 8.27 -29.57 22.60
N ARG A 159 7.60 -29.94 21.50
CA ARG A 159 7.16 -31.32 21.22
C ARG A 159 8.18 -32.11 20.39
N PHE A 160 9.08 -31.44 19.66
CA PHE A 160 10.17 -32.05 18.89
C PHE A 160 11.51 -31.37 19.19
N ARG A 161 12.61 -32.13 19.15
CA ARG A 161 13.97 -31.56 19.16
C ARG A 161 14.16 -30.77 17.85
N SER A 162 13.82 -29.49 17.83
CA SER A 162 13.84 -28.68 16.60
C SER A 162 15.27 -28.43 16.13
N SER A 163 15.63 -28.96 14.96
CA SER A 163 16.84 -28.59 14.20
C SER A 163 16.55 -27.54 13.12
N GLY A 164 15.44 -26.82 13.20
CA GLY A 164 15.03 -25.78 12.25
C GLY A 164 14.65 -24.50 13.00
N GLY A 165 15.16 -23.36 12.55
CA GLY A 165 15.02 -22.07 13.24
C GLY A 165 13.57 -21.64 13.47
N SER A 166 13.37 -20.79 14.49
CA SER A 166 12.13 -20.05 14.70
C SER A 166 11.78 -19.31 13.41
N GLY A 167 10.58 -19.43 12.84
CA GLY A 167 10.37 -18.84 11.52
C GLY A 167 9.23 -19.35 10.65
N LEU A 168 8.85 -18.53 9.65
CA LEU A 168 8.61 -18.93 8.26
C LEU A 168 9.91 -18.85 7.38
N ALA A 169 10.34 -19.91 6.73
CA ALA A 169 11.42 -19.84 5.74
C ALA A 169 11.25 -18.70 4.71
N GLN A 170 12.37 -18.19 4.19
CA GLN A 170 12.34 -17.41 2.94
C GLN A 170 11.89 -18.33 1.80
N VAL A 171 10.99 -17.86 0.94
CA VAL A 171 10.42 -18.64 -0.18
C VAL A 171 10.67 -17.92 -1.49
N ASP A 172 10.97 -18.70 -2.53
CA ASP A 172 11.04 -18.22 -3.91
C ASP A 172 9.63 -18.17 -4.50
N ALA A 173 9.03 -16.98 -4.49
CA ALA A 173 7.69 -16.76 -5.05
C ALA A 173 7.73 -16.68 -6.60
N PRO A 174 6.64 -17.04 -7.30
CA PRO A 174 6.53 -16.83 -8.75
C PRO A 174 6.81 -15.38 -9.15
N LYS A 175 7.27 -15.17 -10.39
CA LYS A 175 7.48 -13.82 -10.96
C LYS A 175 6.19 -13.00 -10.85
N GLY A 176 6.32 -11.71 -10.52
CA GLY A 176 5.16 -10.84 -10.31
C GLY A 176 4.46 -11.04 -8.96
N THR A 177 5.17 -11.61 -7.97
CA THR A 177 4.63 -11.80 -6.61
C THR A 177 5.36 -10.92 -5.61
N LEU A 178 4.59 -10.29 -4.72
CA LEU A 178 5.05 -9.66 -3.49
C LEU A 178 4.61 -10.53 -2.30
N LEU A 179 5.57 -10.94 -1.50
CA LEU A 179 5.37 -11.75 -0.30
C LEU A 179 5.76 -10.90 0.91
N ALA A 180 4.77 -10.56 1.74
CA ALA A 180 4.91 -9.71 2.91
C ALA A 180 4.64 -10.49 4.20
N TYR A 181 5.48 -10.26 5.20
CA TYR A 181 5.44 -10.88 6.52
C TYR A 181 5.31 -9.81 7.61
N ALA A 182 4.47 -10.08 8.61
CA ALA A 182 4.29 -9.18 9.75
C ALA A 182 5.56 -8.98 10.60
N THR A 183 6.53 -9.90 10.52
CA THR A 183 7.78 -9.83 11.28
C THR A 183 8.93 -10.55 10.53
N ALA A 184 10.16 -10.23 10.92
CA ALA A 184 11.38 -10.73 10.30
C ALA A 184 11.58 -12.24 10.58
N PRO A 185 12.47 -12.90 9.82
CA PRO A 185 12.81 -14.27 10.14
C PRO A 185 13.33 -14.51 11.55
N GLY A 186 12.89 -15.57 12.23
CA GLY A 186 13.30 -15.82 13.62
C GLY A 186 12.50 -15.11 14.70
N LYS A 187 11.51 -14.28 14.35
CA LYS A 187 10.85 -13.37 15.31
C LYS A 187 9.33 -13.54 15.32
N VAL A 188 8.71 -13.12 16.42
CA VAL A 188 7.27 -13.20 16.66
C VAL A 188 6.60 -11.88 16.26
N ALA A 189 5.36 -11.97 15.77
CA ALA A 189 4.52 -10.80 15.53
C ALA A 189 3.64 -10.58 16.77
N SER A 190 3.43 -9.33 17.16
CA SER A 190 2.53 -9.01 18.27
C SER A 190 1.07 -9.17 17.84
N ASP A 191 0.35 -10.08 18.50
CA ASP A 191 -1.12 -10.21 18.37
C ASP A 191 -1.80 -8.91 18.82
N GLY A 192 -1.14 -8.07 19.64
CA GLY A 192 -1.63 -6.76 20.05
C GLY A 192 -2.75 -6.82 21.11
N GLU A 193 -2.93 -5.72 21.83
CA GLU A 193 -3.97 -5.60 22.88
C GLU A 193 -5.24 -4.88 22.41
N GLY A 194 -5.27 -4.42 21.16
CA GLY A 194 -6.37 -3.64 20.58
C GLY A 194 -7.45 -4.49 19.92
N ALA A 195 -8.19 -3.87 18.99
CA ALA A 195 -9.18 -4.54 18.15
C ALA A 195 -8.53 -5.41 17.04
N HIS A 196 -7.24 -5.17 16.76
CA HIS A 196 -6.48 -5.74 15.66
C HIS A 196 -5.04 -6.04 16.07
N GLY A 197 -4.41 -6.99 15.38
CA GLY A 197 -2.96 -7.15 15.37
C GLY A 197 -2.26 -5.89 14.88
N LEU A 198 -1.09 -5.58 15.45
CA LEU A 198 -0.40 -4.31 15.17
C LEU A 198 -0.05 -4.17 13.68
N TYR A 199 0.40 -5.26 13.05
CA TYR A 199 0.73 -5.26 11.63
C TYR A 199 -0.50 -4.98 10.77
N THR A 200 -1.59 -5.71 10.99
CA THR A 200 -2.85 -5.49 10.26
C THR A 200 -3.40 -4.09 10.48
N ALA A 201 -3.37 -3.56 11.71
CA ALA A 201 -3.82 -2.20 12.00
C ALA A 201 -3.04 -1.14 11.19
N GLU A 202 -1.72 -1.26 11.08
CA GLU A 202 -0.90 -0.35 10.29
C GLU A 202 -1.06 -0.57 8.78
N LEU A 203 -1.24 -1.81 8.33
CA LEU A 203 -1.49 -2.13 6.93
C LEU A 203 -2.81 -1.54 6.45
N LEU A 204 -3.89 -1.69 7.23
CA LEU A 204 -5.20 -1.11 6.90
C LEU A 204 -5.12 0.42 6.71
N LYS A 205 -4.31 1.12 7.52
CA LYS A 205 -4.08 2.57 7.36
C LYS A 205 -3.25 2.87 6.11
N ALA A 206 -2.20 2.09 5.86
CA ALA A 206 -1.28 2.35 4.75
C ALA A 206 -1.91 2.07 3.37
N MET A 207 -2.84 1.10 3.27
CA MET A 207 -3.61 0.83 2.05
C MET A 207 -4.48 2.02 1.59
N ASP A 208 -4.67 3.01 2.47
CA ASP A 208 -5.51 4.18 2.20
C ASP A 208 -4.75 5.34 1.60
N LEU A 209 -3.41 5.26 1.60
CA LEU A 209 -2.52 6.28 1.06
C LEU A 209 -2.79 6.46 -0.44
N PRO A 210 -3.38 7.59 -0.88
CA PRO A 210 -3.71 7.80 -2.28
C PRO A 210 -2.43 7.95 -3.11
N GLY A 211 -2.34 7.21 -4.21
CA GLY A 211 -1.21 7.29 -5.13
C GLY A 211 0.06 6.61 -4.65
N ALA A 212 0.05 5.95 -3.48
CA ALA A 212 1.19 5.20 -3.00
C ALA A 212 1.35 3.88 -3.76
N LYS A 213 2.55 3.63 -4.26
CA LYS A 213 2.91 2.32 -4.81
C LYS A 213 2.86 1.26 -3.71
N VAL A 214 2.59 0.02 -4.07
CA VAL A 214 2.50 -1.09 -3.12
C VAL A 214 3.76 -1.23 -2.26
N GLU A 215 4.94 -1.01 -2.83
CA GLU A 215 6.22 -1.02 -2.10
C GLU A 215 6.29 0.10 -1.06
N GLU A 216 5.73 1.28 -1.37
CA GLU A 216 5.67 2.41 -0.45
C GLU A 216 4.67 2.15 0.69
N VAL A 217 3.56 1.48 0.39
CA VAL A 217 2.58 1.03 1.39
C VAL A 217 3.26 0.10 2.40
N PHE A 218 3.92 -0.98 1.94
CA PHE A 218 4.60 -1.91 2.86
C PHE A 218 5.80 -1.27 3.57
N LYS A 219 6.51 -0.33 2.93
CA LYS A 219 7.54 0.46 3.60
C LYS A 219 6.96 1.31 4.73
N ALA A 220 5.82 1.96 4.52
CA ALA A 220 5.14 2.74 5.57
C ALA A 220 4.71 1.85 6.74
N VAL A 221 4.15 0.66 6.46
CA VAL A 221 3.82 -0.33 7.49
C VAL A 221 5.05 -0.71 8.32
N ARG A 222 6.17 -1.04 7.67
CA ARG A 222 7.42 -1.37 8.37
C ARG A 222 7.88 -0.23 9.28
N VAL A 223 7.90 1.00 8.79
CA VAL A 223 8.32 2.18 9.57
C VAL A 223 7.44 2.35 10.81
N ASN A 224 6.12 2.24 10.65
CA ASN A 224 5.17 2.44 11.75
C ASN A 224 5.23 1.31 12.78
N VAL A 225 5.36 0.05 12.34
CA VAL A 225 5.47 -1.10 13.25
C VAL A 225 6.78 -1.05 14.04
N ILE A 226 7.91 -0.73 13.40
CA ILE A 226 9.20 -0.54 14.09
C ILE A 226 9.06 0.55 15.15
N LYS A 227 8.47 1.69 14.80
CA LYS A 227 8.26 2.81 15.72
C LYS A 227 7.37 2.42 16.90
N ALA A 228 6.25 1.76 16.64
CA ALA A 228 5.29 1.36 17.67
C ALA A 228 5.83 0.28 18.62
N THR A 229 6.78 -0.54 18.17
CA THR A 229 7.38 -1.62 18.96
C THR A 229 8.78 -1.32 19.48
N ALA A 230 9.27 -0.08 19.31
CA ALA A 230 10.67 0.29 19.58
C ALA A 230 11.69 -0.67 18.95
N GLY A 231 11.38 -1.19 17.75
CA GLY A 231 12.21 -2.13 17.01
C GLY A 231 12.06 -3.61 17.38
N ALA A 232 11.16 -3.97 18.30
CA ALA A 232 10.94 -5.38 18.66
C ALA A 232 10.29 -6.20 17.53
N GLN A 233 9.50 -5.55 16.67
CA GLN A 233 8.89 -6.16 15.49
C GLN A 233 9.31 -5.40 14.22
N VAL A 234 9.82 -6.15 13.24
CA VAL A 234 10.29 -5.59 11.97
C VAL A 234 9.61 -6.35 10.83
N PRO A 235 8.57 -5.78 10.20
CA PRO A 235 7.97 -6.39 9.01
C PRO A 235 8.99 -6.56 7.88
N TRP A 236 8.80 -7.59 7.07
CA TRP A 236 9.71 -7.92 5.97
C TRP A 236 8.95 -8.28 4.70
N GLU A 237 9.51 -7.95 3.55
CA GLU A 237 8.93 -8.25 2.24
C GLU A 237 9.98 -8.78 1.27
N SER A 238 9.53 -9.65 0.36
CA SER A 238 10.26 -10.07 -0.84
C SER A 238 9.37 -9.77 -2.04
N SER A 239 9.93 -9.18 -3.10
CA SER A 239 9.15 -8.74 -4.26
C SER A 239 9.86 -9.09 -5.56
N SER A 240 9.10 -9.66 -6.49
CA SER A 240 9.47 -9.83 -7.90
C SER A 240 8.51 -9.08 -8.83
N LEU A 241 7.81 -8.07 -8.29
CA LEU A 241 6.91 -7.22 -9.07
C LEU A 241 7.68 -6.48 -10.17
N THR A 242 7.11 -6.47 -11.37
CA THR A 242 7.69 -5.78 -12.54
C THR A 242 6.89 -4.56 -12.97
N GLY A 243 5.71 -4.34 -12.38
CA GLY A 243 4.84 -3.21 -12.69
C GLY A 243 4.23 -2.64 -11.42
N ASP A 244 3.80 -1.38 -11.54
CA ASP A 244 3.23 -0.66 -10.41
C ASP A 244 1.84 -1.19 -10.03
N TYR A 245 1.56 -1.15 -8.73
CA TYR A 245 0.22 -1.36 -8.18
C TYR A 245 -0.08 -0.33 -7.12
N PHE A 246 -1.33 0.14 -7.11
CA PHE A 246 -1.84 1.12 -6.18
C PHE A 246 -3.14 0.57 -5.59
N PHE A 247 -3.19 0.38 -4.27
CA PHE A 247 -4.45 0.04 -3.59
C PHE A 247 -5.50 1.12 -3.85
N ARG A 248 -5.08 2.38 -3.68
CA ARG A 248 -5.87 3.56 -3.98
C ARG A 248 -5.10 4.44 -4.96
N PRO A 249 -5.45 4.44 -6.26
CA PRO A 249 -4.83 5.34 -7.23
C PRO A 249 -4.96 6.80 -6.76
N ALA A 250 -3.96 7.63 -7.06
CA ALA A 250 -4.12 9.06 -6.85
C ALA A 250 -5.36 9.49 -7.65
N VAL A 251 -6.31 10.16 -6.99
CA VAL A 251 -7.30 10.93 -7.74
C VAL A 251 -6.45 11.89 -8.55
N ALA A 252 -6.47 11.77 -9.87
CA ALA A 252 -5.86 12.78 -10.72
C ALA A 252 -6.39 14.10 -10.19
N ALA A 253 -5.52 14.90 -9.55
CA ALA A 253 -5.90 16.24 -9.18
C ALA A 253 -6.48 16.80 -10.47
N ARG A 254 -7.77 17.17 -10.48
CA ARG A 254 -8.25 18.12 -11.48
C ARG A 254 -7.14 19.16 -11.49
N PRO A 255 -6.44 19.39 -12.63
CA PRO A 255 -5.34 20.32 -12.64
C PRO A 255 -5.86 21.54 -11.92
N ALA A 256 -5.28 21.86 -10.75
CA ALA A 256 -5.71 22.99 -9.96
C ALA A 256 -5.69 24.12 -10.97
N ALA A 257 -6.87 24.67 -11.30
CA ALA A 257 -7.03 25.50 -12.48
C ALA A 257 -5.88 26.47 -12.45
N GLU A 258 -4.95 26.33 -13.41
CA GLU A 258 -3.79 27.21 -13.47
C GLU A 258 -4.37 28.62 -13.37
N PRO A 259 -3.88 29.47 -12.44
CA PRO A 259 -4.43 30.80 -12.31
C PRO A 259 -4.45 31.39 -13.72
N LYS A 260 -5.65 31.74 -14.20
CA LYS A 260 -5.81 32.21 -15.58
C LYS A 260 -4.83 33.37 -15.74
N GLN A 261 -4.24 33.55 -16.92
CA GLN A 261 -3.27 34.63 -17.15
C GLN A 261 -3.75 36.00 -16.63
N ALA A 262 -5.07 36.23 -16.64
CA ALA A 262 -5.73 37.39 -16.04
C ALA A 262 -5.51 37.53 -14.51
N ASP A 263 -5.55 36.45 -13.74
CA ASP A 263 -5.33 36.45 -12.29
C ASP A 263 -3.86 36.73 -11.95
N LEU A 264 -2.93 36.23 -12.77
CA LEU A 264 -1.50 36.50 -12.61
C LEU A 264 -1.17 37.95 -12.97
N GLN A 265 -1.76 38.46 -14.05
CA GLN A 265 -1.64 39.87 -14.46
C GLN A 265 -2.22 40.80 -13.39
N ALA A 266 -3.42 40.51 -12.85
CA ALA A 266 -4.03 41.32 -11.80
C ALA A 266 -3.17 41.34 -10.52
N LYS A 267 -2.55 40.22 -10.14
CA LYS A 267 -1.61 40.15 -9.00
C LYS A 267 -0.34 40.96 -9.25
N LEU A 268 0.27 40.84 -10.43
CA LEU A 268 1.45 41.62 -10.81
C LEU A 268 1.18 43.12 -10.83
N GLU A 269 0.01 43.53 -11.34
CA GLU A 269 -0.41 44.93 -11.33
C GLU A 269 -0.66 45.46 -9.92
N ALA A 270 -1.29 44.66 -9.05
CA ALA A 270 -1.50 45.02 -7.66
C ALA A 270 -0.17 45.19 -6.90
N GLU A 271 0.77 44.25 -7.11
CA GLU A 271 2.09 44.30 -6.49
C GLU A 271 2.91 45.50 -6.99
N ARG A 272 2.85 45.79 -8.30
CA ARG A 272 3.49 46.97 -8.88
C ARG A 272 2.92 48.27 -8.31
N ARG A 273 1.60 48.39 -8.20
CA ARG A 273 0.94 49.57 -7.59
C ARG A 273 1.35 49.75 -6.13
N GLN A 274 1.53 48.66 -5.38
CA GLN A 274 1.98 48.73 -4.01
C GLN A 274 3.43 49.23 -3.93
N ARG A 275 4.34 48.69 -4.75
CA ARG A 275 5.74 49.15 -4.80
C ARG A 275 5.86 50.61 -5.21
N GLU A 276 5.02 51.08 -6.14
CA GLU A 276 5.00 52.49 -6.55
C GLU A 276 4.57 53.41 -5.39
N LYS A 277 3.58 52.98 -4.58
CA LYS A 277 3.17 53.71 -3.37
C LYS A 277 4.27 53.72 -2.31
N ASP A 278 4.90 52.58 -2.06
CA ASP A 278 5.96 52.44 -1.07
C ASP A 278 7.19 53.30 -1.46
N ALA A 279 7.55 53.31 -2.75
CA ALA A 279 8.63 54.16 -3.27
C ALA A 279 8.31 55.65 -3.15
N ALA A 280 7.07 56.06 -3.40
CA ALA A 280 6.63 57.45 -3.24
C ALA A 280 6.68 57.88 -1.76
N ALA A 281 6.26 57.01 -0.84
CA ALA A 281 6.34 57.25 0.60
C ALA A 281 7.81 57.41 1.05
N LEU A 282 8.69 56.50 0.63
CA LEU A 282 10.12 56.57 0.95
C LEU A 282 10.76 57.86 0.42
N LYS A 283 10.39 58.28 -0.80
CA LYS A 283 10.91 59.52 -1.39
C LYS A 283 10.48 60.75 -0.59
N ALA A 284 9.21 60.81 -0.20
CA ALA A 284 8.69 61.91 0.62
C ALA A 284 9.36 61.96 2.00
N GLU A 285 9.64 60.80 2.59
CA GLU A 285 10.37 60.70 3.86
C GLU A 285 11.83 61.16 3.72
N MET A 286 12.51 60.76 2.64
CA MET A 286 13.86 61.22 2.34
C MET A 286 13.95 62.73 2.09
N GLU A 287 12.94 63.33 1.47
CA GLU A 287 12.88 64.79 1.28
C GLU A 287 12.72 65.52 2.61
N LYS A 288 11.87 65.03 3.52
CA LYS A 288 11.74 65.58 4.87
C LYS A 288 13.04 65.49 5.67
N LEU A 289 13.68 64.33 5.66
CA LEU A 289 14.97 64.10 6.32
C LEU A 289 16.07 65.02 5.76
N ARG A 290 16.11 65.22 4.43
CA ARG A 290 17.03 66.17 3.81
C ARG A 290 16.79 67.60 4.25
N GLU A 291 15.54 68.02 4.36
CA GLU A 291 15.19 69.36 4.83
C GLU A 291 15.55 69.56 6.31
N GLU A 292 15.35 68.54 7.13
CA GLU A 292 15.72 68.53 8.56
C GLU A 292 17.24 68.60 8.75
N VAL A 293 18.01 67.78 8.03
CA VAL A 293 19.48 67.85 8.02
C VAL A 293 19.95 69.23 7.58
N ARG A 294 19.32 69.83 6.56
CA ARG A 294 19.63 71.19 6.12
C ARG A 294 19.38 72.21 7.23
N ARG A 295 18.25 72.13 7.93
CA ARG A 295 17.95 73.04 9.06
C ARG A 295 18.96 72.90 10.20
N LEU A 296 19.32 71.67 10.57
CA LEU A 296 20.29 71.40 11.63
C LEU A 296 21.70 71.88 11.26
N SER A 297 22.09 71.76 9.98
CA SER A 297 23.39 72.24 9.50
C SER A 297 23.54 73.76 9.52
N VAL A 298 22.44 74.51 9.32
CA VAL A 298 22.43 75.98 9.40
C VAL A 298 22.43 76.47 10.84
N ALA A 299 21.84 75.72 11.78
CA ALA A 299 21.84 76.06 13.21
C ALA A 299 23.19 75.80 13.91
N ALA A 300 24.07 74.99 13.31
CA ALA A 300 25.38 74.63 13.85
C ALA A 300 26.54 75.52 13.35
N ALA A 301 26.27 76.57 12.58
CA ALA A 301 27.30 77.50 12.13
C ALA A 301 27.84 78.32 13.33
N PRO A 302 29.15 78.26 13.65
CA PRO A 302 29.70 79.03 14.76
C PRO A 302 29.61 80.53 14.47
N ALA A 303 29.26 81.31 15.50
CA ALA A 303 29.26 82.76 15.41
C ALA A 303 30.67 83.27 15.06
N PRO A 304 30.80 84.26 14.16
CA PRO A 304 32.11 84.78 13.77
C PRO A 304 32.79 85.49 14.96
N GLU A 305 34.01 85.07 15.29
CA GLU A 305 34.99 85.85 16.07
C GLU A 305 35.75 86.82 15.16
#